data_AF-A0A1C7MHC4-F1
#
_entry.id   AF-A0A1C7MHC4-F1
#
_cell.length_a   1.000
_cell.length_b   1.000
_cell.length_c   1.000
_cell.angle_alpha   90.00
_cell.angle_beta   90.00
_cell.angle_gamma   90.00
#
_symmetry.space_group_name_H-M   'P 1'
#
loop_
_entity.id
_entity.type
_entity.pdbx_description
1 polymer ?
#
loop_
_entity_poly.entity_id
_entity_poly.type
_entity_poly.pdbx_seq_one_letter_code
_entity_poly.pdbx_strand_id
1 'polypeptide(L)'
;MVFSRVLSGTPIIFRDLRLQLCFPSRMADEPPALTTSLSSRTTGVSWNSREPIRPESISSKRGLFFSGFLALPRFRHDFDRIRAQDTILYTTLLREVRQQMDAGTSKECISSRSLDNAADLGFAEVELAYAVSAPFGAGIDTTVGSVEVFLLAALLFPGPAKKAQEELDRVVGRDRLPTFDDEDALPYLGAFVKEVTRWRPIAPFVARAVTRDDTYEKYFIPKDTSVYGNTYAMMKDQEMFPEPEVFRPERFLDTTEPRFADFTLPFGFGRRVCPGMHVALQSIYILVARTLWAFDVEPVRDEQGRAVLPDPDAFRFMGLSRVPEPFRFTLRPRTPDVVRIIEAETAEAEERLKEFD
;
A
#
# COMPACT_ATOMS: atom_id res chain seq x y z
N MET A 1 9.16 -19.21 -7.59
CA MET A 1 8.84 -20.10 -6.44
C MET A 1 7.36 -20.07 -6.08
N VAL A 2 6.68 -18.90 -6.14
CA VAL A 2 5.22 -18.79 -5.90
C VAL A 2 4.42 -19.63 -6.89
N PHE A 3 4.75 -19.60 -8.18
CA PHE A 3 4.03 -20.37 -9.21
C PHE A 3 4.02 -21.88 -8.94
N SER A 4 5.18 -22.44 -8.55
CA SER A 4 5.28 -23.85 -8.15
C SER A 4 4.40 -24.18 -6.93
N ARG A 5 4.28 -23.27 -5.95
CA ARG A 5 3.40 -23.45 -4.78
C ARG A 5 1.92 -23.34 -5.13
N VAL A 6 1.56 -22.46 -6.06
CA VAL A 6 0.20 -22.33 -6.59
C VAL A 6 -0.21 -23.64 -7.27
N LEU A 7 0.64 -24.20 -8.12
CA LEU A 7 0.36 -25.45 -8.82
C LEU A 7 0.33 -26.68 -7.91
N SER A 8 1.13 -26.69 -6.84
CA SER A 8 1.14 -27.77 -5.85
C SER A 8 0.03 -27.65 -4.80
N GLY A 9 -0.84 -26.62 -4.88
CA GLY A 9 -1.87 -26.34 -3.89
C GLY A 9 -1.31 -26.08 -2.48
N THR A 10 -0.02 -25.75 -2.39
CA THR A 10 0.68 -25.57 -1.12
C THR A 10 0.30 -24.22 -0.52
N PRO A 11 0.00 -24.15 0.79
CA PRO A 11 -0.30 -22.91 1.47
C PRO A 11 0.72 -21.81 1.16
N ILE A 12 0.20 -20.66 0.76
CA ILE A 12 0.96 -19.44 0.50
C ILE A 12 0.84 -18.56 1.73
N ILE A 13 1.97 -18.04 2.21
CA ILE A 13 2.00 -16.91 3.14
C ILE A 13 2.27 -15.69 2.29
N PHE A 14 1.43 -14.66 2.36
CA PHE A 14 1.57 -13.50 1.47
C PHE A 14 2.94 -12.80 1.57
N ARG A 15 3.60 -12.86 2.73
CA ARG A 15 4.97 -12.35 2.89
C ARG A 15 5.96 -12.93 1.87
N ASP A 16 5.74 -14.17 1.43
CA ASP A 16 6.58 -14.85 0.43
C ASP A 16 6.38 -14.29 -1.00
N LEU A 17 5.23 -13.68 -1.28
CA LEU A 17 4.96 -12.95 -2.54
C LEU A 17 5.65 -11.59 -2.56
N ARG A 18 5.69 -10.90 -1.42
CA ARG A 18 6.28 -9.54 -1.29
C ARG A 18 7.78 -9.52 -1.60
N LEU A 19 8.50 -10.60 -1.29
CA LEU A 19 9.93 -10.74 -1.62
C LEU A 19 10.19 -10.95 -3.13
N GLN A 20 9.23 -11.52 -3.88
CA GLN A 20 9.38 -11.79 -5.32
C GLN A 20 8.95 -10.63 -6.20
N LEU A 21 7.98 -9.82 -5.75
CA LEU A 21 7.51 -8.64 -6.49
C LEU A 21 8.43 -7.42 -6.34
N CYS A 22 9.24 -7.37 -5.27
CA CYS A 22 10.07 -6.19 -5.00
C CYS A 22 11.50 -6.26 -5.57
N PHE A 23 11.99 -7.44 -5.98
CA PHE A 23 13.36 -7.57 -6.50
C PHE A 23 13.47 -8.67 -7.57
N PRO A 24 13.80 -8.32 -8.84
CA PRO A 24 14.38 -9.28 -9.76
C PRO A 24 15.68 -9.84 -9.18
N SER A 25 15.99 -11.09 -9.46
CA SER A 25 17.05 -11.93 -8.89
C SER A 25 18.50 -11.39 -8.94
N ARG A 26 18.75 -10.20 -9.52
CA ARG A 26 20.09 -9.59 -9.66
C ARG A 26 20.60 -8.82 -8.43
N MET A 27 19.79 -8.59 -7.39
CA MET A 27 20.20 -7.83 -6.19
C MET A 27 20.14 -8.64 -4.88
N ALA A 28 20.10 -9.97 -4.95
CA ALA A 28 19.91 -10.85 -3.79
C ALA A 28 21.19 -11.16 -2.98
N ASP A 29 22.25 -10.35 -3.10
CA ASP A 29 23.42 -10.49 -2.23
C ASP A 29 23.21 -9.68 -0.94
N GLU A 30 22.58 -10.30 0.05
CA GLU A 30 22.53 -9.79 1.42
C GLU A 30 23.93 -9.80 2.06
N PRO A 31 24.38 -8.72 2.74
CA PRO A 31 25.49 -8.82 3.67
C PRO A 31 25.04 -9.57 4.95
N PRO A 32 25.95 -10.31 5.63
CA PRO A 32 25.58 -11.25 6.68
C PRO A 32 24.96 -10.57 7.91
N ALA A 33 23.83 -11.10 8.36
CA ALA A 33 23.15 -10.69 9.58
C ALA A 33 24.01 -10.96 10.83
N LEU A 34 24.36 -9.91 11.58
CA LEU A 34 24.89 -10.02 12.94
C LEU A 34 23.74 -10.28 13.91
N THR A 35 23.64 -11.52 14.37
CA THR A 35 22.76 -11.94 15.47
C THR A 35 23.20 -11.28 16.78
N THR A 36 22.34 -10.47 17.37
CA THR A 36 22.44 -10.12 18.81
C THR A 36 21.12 -10.45 19.49
N SER A 37 21.17 -11.45 20.36
CA SER A 37 20.09 -11.84 21.24
C SER A 37 19.98 -10.84 22.38
N LEU A 38 18.78 -10.28 22.58
CA LEU A 38 18.42 -9.55 23.79
C LEU A 38 17.11 -10.13 24.32
N SER A 39 17.21 -10.77 25.47
CA SER A 39 16.09 -11.34 26.21
C SER A 39 15.21 -10.22 26.77
N SER A 40 13.91 -10.29 26.50
CA SER A 40 12.91 -9.42 27.11
C SER A 40 12.58 -9.92 28.52
N ARG A 41 12.80 -9.09 29.55
CA ARG A 41 12.13 -9.23 30.84
C ARG A 41 10.87 -8.38 30.81
N THR A 42 9.74 -9.06 30.86
CA THR A 42 8.41 -8.51 31.09
C THR A 42 8.32 -7.92 32.49
N THR A 43 7.92 -6.66 32.60
CA THR A 43 7.25 -6.14 33.79
C THR A 43 5.95 -5.48 33.32
N GLY A 44 4.83 -6.11 33.64
CA GLY A 44 3.53 -5.45 33.56
C GLY A 44 3.34 -4.53 34.76
N VAL A 45 2.50 -3.51 34.60
CA VAL A 45 1.39 -3.19 35.52
C VAL A 45 0.51 -2.09 34.90
N SER A 46 -0.78 -2.28 35.15
CA SER A 46 -2.03 -1.66 34.70
C SER A 46 -2.14 -0.13 34.63
N TRP A 47 -2.93 0.33 33.66
CA TRP A 47 -3.57 1.64 33.66
C TRP A 47 -4.87 1.59 34.47
N ASN A 48 -4.96 2.39 35.53
CA ASN A 48 -6.24 2.64 36.20
C ASN A 48 -6.58 4.13 36.08
N SER A 49 -7.75 4.39 35.53
CA SER A 49 -8.31 5.72 35.29
C SER A 49 -8.90 6.32 36.56
N ARG A 50 -8.52 7.56 36.89
CA ARG A 50 -9.34 8.65 37.47
C ARG A 50 -8.44 9.65 38.19
N GLU A 51 -8.18 10.80 37.57
CA GLU A 51 -8.09 12.12 38.22
C GLU A 51 -7.86 13.22 37.17
N PRO A 52 -8.54 14.38 37.24
CA PRO A 52 -8.35 15.47 36.29
C PRO A 52 -7.13 16.32 36.66
N ILE A 53 -6.15 16.40 35.75
CA ILE A 53 -4.95 17.23 35.91
C ILE A 53 -5.34 18.71 35.78
N ARG A 54 -5.15 19.50 36.85
CA ARG A 54 -5.26 20.97 36.82
C ARG A 54 -3.96 21.60 36.29
N PRO A 55 -4.01 22.74 35.58
CA PRO A 55 -2.82 23.38 35.05
C PRO A 55 -2.19 24.30 36.10
N GLU A 56 -1.06 23.89 36.70
CA GLU A 56 -0.21 24.82 37.45
C GLU A 56 0.87 25.42 36.53
N SER A 57 1.01 26.73 36.68
CA SER A 57 1.84 27.65 35.93
C SER A 57 3.34 27.28 35.94
N ILE A 58 3.91 27.07 34.76
CA ILE A 58 5.37 26.98 34.58
C ILE A 58 5.93 28.41 34.59
N SER A 59 6.47 28.83 35.74
CA SER A 59 7.21 30.08 35.87
C SER A 59 8.58 29.96 35.17
N SER A 60 8.91 30.95 34.37
CA SER A 60 10.19 31.08 33.69
C SER A 60 11.33 31.30 34.69
N LYS A 61 12.25 30.34 34.79
CA LYS A 61 13.62 30.60 35.26
C LYS A 61 14.60 30.12 34.20
N ARG A 62 15.05 31.08 33.39
CA ARG A 62 16.25 30.96 32.56
C ARG A 62 17.47 30.94 33.46
N GLY A 63 18.39 30.02 33.18
CA GLY A 63 19.78 30.07 33.63
C GLY A 63 20.21 28.81 34.36
N LEU A 64 20.86 27.88 33.65
CA LEU A 64 22.25 27.53 33.91
C LEU A 64 22.78 26.61 32.78
N PHE A 65 24.04 26.84 32.44
CA PHE A 65 24.86 26.16 31.45
C PHE A 65 24.71 24.64 31.43
N PHE A 66 24.34 24.08 30.28
CA PHE A 66 24.68 22.71 29.89
C PHE A 66 25.53 22.78 28.60
N SER A 67 26.83 23.03 28.78
CA SER A 67 27.84 22.65 27.80
C SER A 67 28.16 21.17 28.02
N GLY A 68 27.25 20.32 27.59
CA GLY A 68 27.45 18.88 27.47
C GLY A 68 26.86 18.51 26.13
N PHE A 69 27.65 17.86 25.28
CA PHE A 69 27.22 17.25 24.01
C PHE A 69 25.74 16.88 24.09
N LEU A 70 24.87 17.65 23.41
CA LEU A 70 23.54 17.19 23.04
C LEU A 70 23.80 16.08 22.02
N ALA A 71 24.16 14.90 22.52
CA ALA A 71 24.13 13.68 21.73
C ALA A 71 22.74 13.67 21.11
N LEU A 72 22.70 13.75 19.78
CA LEU A 72 21.44 13.73 19.05
C LEU A 72 20.64 12.54 19.61
N PRO A 73 19.33 12.71 19.86
CA PRO A 73 18.53 11.61 20.40
C PRO A 73 18.80 10.34 19.60
N ARG A 74 18.96 9.17 20.25
CA ARG A 74 19.45 7.94 19.58
C ARG A 74 18.72 7.62 18.26
N PHE A 75 17.42 7.90 18.19
CA PHE A 75 16.62 7.74 16.97
C PHE A 75 17.11 8.58 15.80
N ARG A 76 17.68 9.77 16.05
CA ARG A 76 18.21 10.67 15.02
C ARG A 76 19.44 10.07 14.33
N HIS A 77 20.31 9.38 15.07
CA HIS A 77 21.45 8.68 14.47
C HIS A 77 20.99 7.59 13.50
N ASP A 78 19.92 6.87 13.83
CA ASP A 78 19.35 5.86 12.94
C ASP A 78 18.77 6.50 11.67
N PHE A 79 18.04 7.61 11.80
CA PHE A 79 17.52 8.35 10.63
C PHE A 79 18.60 9.00 9.79
N ASP A 80 19.67 9.53 10.38
CA ASP A 80 20.80 10.09 9.64
C ASP A 80 21.56 8.99 8.88
N ARG A 81 21.68 7.78 9.48
CA ARG A 81 22.23 6.60 8.80
C ARG A 81 21.36 6.17 7.62
N ILE A 82 20.04 6.06 7.81
CA ILE A 82 19.10 5.72 6.74
C ILE A 82 19.18 6.77 5.62
N ARG A 83 19.13 8.06 5.97
CA ARG A 83 19.28 9.16 5.01
C ARG A 83 20.58 9.06 4.21
N ALA A 84 21.70 8.71 4.85
CA ALA A 84 22.97 8.56 4.16
C ALA A 84 22.91 7.40 3.13
N GLN A 85 22.31 6.27 3.51
CA GLN A 85 22.10 5.12 2.61
C GLN A 85 21.17 5.47 1.45
N ASP A 86 20.02 6.07 1.74
CA ASP A 86 19.03 6.51 0.74
C ASP A 86 19.64 7.52 -0.23
N THR A 87 20.44 8.47 0.28
CA THR A 87 21.11 9.46 -0.57
C THR A 87 22.06 8.78 -1.55
N ILE A 88 22.89 7.84 -1.08
CA ILE A 88 23.80 7.09 -1.95
C ILE A 88 22.99 6.32 -3.01
N LEU A 89 21.97 5.58 -2.59
CA LEU A 89 21.13 4.78 -3.49
C LEU A 89 20.46 5.65 -4.56
N TYR A 90 19.68 6.67 -4.14
CA TYR A 90 18.88 7.47 -5.07
C TYR A 90 19.74 8.32 -6.01
N THR A 91 20.85 8.89 -5.52
CA THR A 91 21.76 9.63 -6.41
C THR A 91 22.48 8.70 -7.39
N THR A 92 22.82 7.47 -6.99
CA THR A 92 23.43 6.48 -7.90
C THR A 92 22.48 6.14 -9.02
N LEU A 93 21.23 5.77 -8.71
CA LEU A 93 20.19 5.48 -9.70
C LEU A 93 19.91 6.66 -10.63
N LEU A 94 19.86 7.89 -10.09
CA LEU A 94 19.66 9.09 -10.91
C LEU A 94 20.83 9.30 -11.89
N ARG A 95 22.07 9.09 -11.43
CA ARG A 95 23.27 9.21 -12.26
C ARG A 95 23.36 8.13 -13.32
N GLU A 96 22.92 6.91 -13.03
CA GLU A 96 22.80 5.84 -14.03
C GLU A 96 21.85 6.25 -15.16
N VAL A 97 20.68 6.83 -14.83
CA VAL A 97 19.78 7.37 -15.85
C VAL A 97 20.46 8.47 -16.68
N ARG A 98 21.20 9.39 -16.04
CA ARG A 98 21.98 10.42 -16.76
C ARG A 98 23.01 9.79 -17.71
N GLN A 99 23.74 8.77 -17.27
CA GLN A 99 24.70 8.06 -18.12
C GLN A 99 24.04 7.39 -19.32
N GLN A 100 22.87 6.78 -19.13
CA GLN A 100 22.08 6.21 -20.22
C GLN A 100 21.60 7.30 -21.19
N MET A 101 21.24 8.48 -20.69
CA MET A 101 20.83 9.61 -21.54
C MET A 101 22.01 10.10 -22.38
N ASP A 102 23.18 10.27 -21.77
CA ASP A 102 24.41 10.67 -22.46
C ASP A 102 24.85 9.63 -23.51
N ALA A 103 24.61 8.35 -23.24
CA ALA A 103 24.86 7.25 -24.18
C ALA A 103 23.79 7.10 -25.28
N GLY A 104 22.69 7.84 -25.21
CA GLY A 104 21.55 7.71 -26.12
C GLY A 104 20.77 6.40 -25.98
N THR A 105 20.92 5.69 -24.85
CA THR A 105 20.25 4.41 -24.56
C THR A 105 19.11 4.54 -23.55
N SER A 106 18.93 5.72 -22.95
CA SER A 106 17.86 5.96 -21.97
C SER A 106 16.48 5.93 -22.62
N LYS A 107 15.54 5.31 -21.91
CA LYS A 107 14.11 5.39 -22.22
C LYS A 107 13.44 6.54 -21.46
N GLU A 108 12.33 7.05 -22.00
CA GLU A 108 11.55 8.07 -21.32
C GLU A 108 11.01 7.52 -19.98
N CYS A 109 11.30 8.24 -18.90
CA CYS A 109 10.81 7.94 -17.56
C CYS A 109 10.75 9.24 -16.74
N ILE A 110 10.22 9.17 -15.52
CA ILE A 110 10.15 10.35 -14.64
C ILE A 110 11.54 10.95 -14.40
N SER A 111 12.57 10.10 -14.26
CA SER A 111 13.94 10.54 -14.02
C SER A 111 14.52 11.25 -15.23
N SER A 112 14.42 10.69 -16.45
CA SER A 112 14.97 11.34 -17.65
C SER A 112 14.26 12.66 -17.97
N ARG A 113 12.93 12.70 -17.88
CA ARG A 113 12.17 13.95 -18.03
C ARG A 113 12.55 15.01 -17.01
N SER A 114 12.77 14.61 -15.75
CA SER A 114 13.15 15.58 -14.71
C SER A 114 14.59 16.05 -14.86
N LEU A 115 15.48 15.20 -15.41
CA LEU A 115 16.86 15.54 -15.73
C LEU A 115 16.97 16.49 -16.94
N ASP A 116 16.06 16.39 -17.92
CA ASP A 116 15.95 17.34 -19.04
C ASP A 116 15.45 18.71 -18.60
N ASN A 117 14.54 18.75 -17.62
CA ASN A 117 13.96 19.98 -17.08
C ASN A 117 14.64 20.46 -15.79
N ALA A 118 15.83 19.94 -15.46
CA ALA A 118 16.47 20.18 -14.17
C ALA A 118 16.72 21.67 -13.88
N ALA A 119 17.06 22.45 -14.91
CA ALA A 119 17.28 23.89 -14.80
C ALA A 119 16.00 24.65 -14.40
N ASP A 120 14.84 24.25 -14.92
CA ASP A 120 13.55 24.88 -14.63
C ASP A 120 13.00 24.45 -13.26
N LEU A 121 13.30 23.24 -12.83
CA LEU A 121 12.87 22.71 -11.53
C LEU A 121 13.66 23.30 -10.35
N GLY A 122 14.90 23.75 -10.58
CA GLY A 122 15.73 24.39 -9.55
C GLY A 122 16.14 23.48 -8.40
N PHE A 123 16.03 22.16 -8.55
CA PHE A 123 16.42 21.18 -7.53
C PHE A 123 17.93 20.93 -7.51
N ALA A 124 18.50 20.81 -6.30
CA ALA A 124 19.82 20.20 -6.15
C ALA A 124 19.76 18.70 -6.53
N GLU A 125 20.90 18.09 -6.90
CA GLU A 125 20.96 16.68 -7.33
C GLU A 125 20.29 15.73 -6.33
N VAL A 126 20.57 15.89 -5.03
CA VAL A 126 19.97 15.07 -3.97
C VAL A 126 18.46 15.29 -3.91
N GLU A 127 17.99 16.53 -4.02
CA GLU A 127 16.54 16.83 -3.97
C GLU A 127 15.82 16.21 -5.18
N LEU A 128 16.42 16.32 -6.36
CA LEU A 128 15.91 15.70 -7.58
C LEU A 128 15.85 14.17 -7.44
N ALA A 129 16.93 13.56 -6.94
CA ALA A 129 16.99 12.11 -6.72
C ALA A 129 15.88 11.64 -5.77
N TYR A 130 15.69 12.33 -4.64
CA TYR A 130 14.58 12.02 -3.73
C TYR A 130 13.21 12.24 -4.38
N ALA A 131 13.02 13.32 -5.14
CA ALA A 131 11.76 13.63 -5.79
C ALA A 131 11.34 12.54 -6.80
N VAL A 132 12.27 12.04 -7.61
CA VAL A 132 11.98 11.01 -8.62
C VAL A 132 11.93 9.60 -8.03
N SER A 133 12.57 9.35 -6.88
CA SER A 133 12.52 8.06 -6.19
C SER A 133 11.33 7.92 -5.23
N ALA A 134 10.76 9.04 -4.73
CA ALA A 134 9.64 9.01 -3.79
C ALA A 134 8.41 8.19 -4.25
N PRO A 135 8.01 8.20 -5.54
CA PRO A 135 6.91 7.36 -6.03
C PRO A 135 7.13 5.86 -5.83
N PHE A 136 8.38 5.37 -5.89
CA PHE A 136 8.69 3.96 -5.70
C PHE A 136 8.32 3.50 -4.28
N GLY A 137 8.79 4.23 -3.27
CA GLY A 137 8.46 3.94 -1.87
C GLY A 137 6.97 4.14 -1.57
N ALA A 138 6.36 5.18 -2.12
CA ALA A 138 4.95 5.48 -1.88
C ALA A 138 4.00 4.47 -2.54
N GLY A 139 4.33 3.97 -3.74
CA GLY A 139 3.43 3.17 -4.56
C GLY A 139 3.48 1.66 -4.31
N ILE A 140 4.61 1.11 -3.84
CA ILE A 140 4.75 -0.34 -3.67
C ILE A 140 3.96 -0.82 -2.48
N ASP A 141 4.31 -0.34 -1.28
CA ASP A 141 3.82 -0.96 -0.06
C ASP A 141 2.31 -0.77 0.14
N THR A 142 1.76 0.36 -0.29
CA THR A 142 0.33 0.63 -0.16
C THR A 142 -0.50 -0.17 -1.15
N THR A 143 -0.01 -0.36 -2.37
CA THR A 143 -0.67 -1.15 -3.40
C THR A 143 -0.67 -2.62 -3.00
N VAL A 144 0.49 -3.13 -2.56
CA VAL A 144 0.61 -4.50 -2.03
C VAL A 144 -0.31 -4.70 -0.84
N GLY A 145 -0.35 -3.77 0.12
CA GLY A 145 -1.28 -3.83 1.24
C GLY A 145 -2.75 -3.87 0.82
N SER A 146 -3.12 -3.12 -0.23
CA SER A 146 -4.49 -3.15 -0.76
C SER A 146 -4.83 -4.50 -1.40
N VAL A 147 -3.87 -5.14 -2.06
CA VAL A 147 -4.00 -6.51 -2.58
C VAL A 147 -4.11 -7.53 -1.44
N GLU A 148 -3.38 -7.35 -0.33
CA GLU A 148 -3.55 -8.17 0.88
C GLU A 148 -4.97 -8.04 1.44
N VAL A 149 -5.52 -6.82 1.48
CA VAL A 149 -6.92 -6.58 1.89
C VAL A 149 -7.91 -7.25 0.94
N PHE A 150 -7.64 -7.23 -0.37
CA PHE A 150 -8.44 -7.97 -1.34
C PHE A 150 -8.47 -9.48 -1.01
N LEU A 151 -7.31 -10.10 -0.81
CA LEU A 151 -7.23 -11.53 -0.51
C LEU A 151 -7.94 -11.86 0.81
N LEU A 152 -7.77 -11.00 1.82
CA LEU A 152 -8.49 -11.10 3.08
C LEU A 152 -10.01 -11.04 2.87
N ALA A 153 -10.50 -10.09 2.07
CA ALA A 153 -11.91 -9.95 1.74
C ALA A 153 -12.45 -11.16 0.95
N ALA A 154 -11.70 -11.68 -0.02
CA ALA A 154 -12.10 -12.85 -0.80
C ALA A 154 -12.25 -14.11 0.07
N LEU A 155 -11.39 -14.28 1.08
CA LEU A 155 -11.46 -15.39 2.05
C LEU A 155 -12.67 -15.28 2.98
N LEU A 156 -12.93 -14.08 3.50
CA LEU A 156 -13.99 -13.84 4.49
C LEU A 156 -15.37 -13.66 3.86
N PHE A 157 -15.41 -13.18 2.63
CA PHE A 157 -16.62 -12.89 1.86
C PHE A 157 -16.53 -13.52 0.46
N PRO A 158 -16.58 -14.86 0.36
CA PRO A 158 -16.44 -15.54 -0.92
C PRO A 158 -17.62 -15.26 -1.88
N GLY A 159 -18.79 -14.87 -1.37
CA GLY A 159 -19.95 -14.51 -2.20
C GLY A 159 -19.67 -13.34 -3.15
N PRO A 160 -19.24 -12.16 -2.63
CA PRO A 160 -18.81 -11.05 -3.46
C PRO A 160 -17.73 -11.40 -4.48
N ALA A 161 -16.72 -12.21 -4.11
CA ALA A 161 -15.68 -12.63 -5.04
C ALA A 161 -16.23 -13.49 -6.19
N LYS A 162 -17.16 -14.41 -5.89
CA LYS A 162 -17.84 -15.24 -6.90
C LYS A 162 -18.67 -14.43 -7.89
N LYS A 163 -19.34 -13.38 -7.44
CA LYS A 163 -20.08 -12.48 -8.36
C LYS A 163 -19.16 -11.76 -9.33
N ALA A 164 -18.00 -11.28 -8.86
CA ALA A 164 -17.00 -10.67 -9.73
C ALA A 164 -16.40 -11.69 -10.71
N GLN A 165 -16.18 -12.93 -10.25
CA GLN A 165 -15.79 -14.04 -11.10
C GLN A 165 -16.82 -14.36 -12.19
N GLU A 166 -18.11 -14.39 -11.86
CA GLU A 166 -19.20 -14.61 -12.83
C GLU A 166 -19.26 -13.50 -13.89
N GLU A 167 -19.05 -12.24 -13.48
CA GLU A 167 -18.97 -11.11 -14.41
C GLU A 167 -17.78 -11.23 -15.37
N LEU A 168 -16.59 -11.54 -14.83
CA LEU A 168 -15.38 -11.81 -15.60
C LEU A 168 -15.59 -12.94 -16.62
N ASP A 169 -16.22 -14.04 -16.20
CA ASP A 169 -16.47 -15.19 -17.06
C ASP A 169 -17.40 -14.82 -18.22
N ARG A 170 -18.39 -13.96 -17.98
CA ARG A 170 -19.35 -13.50 -18.99
C ARG A 170 -18.73 -12.52 -19.99
N VAL A 171 -17.86 -11.62 -19.53
CA VAL A 171 -17.35 -10.49 -20.35
C VAL A 171 -16.03 -10.84 -21.01
N VAL A 172 -15.09 -11.39 -20.26
CA VAL A 172 -13.73 -11.70 -20.73
C VAL A 172 -13.67 -13.09 -21.34
N GLY A 173 -14.47 -14.03 -20.83
CA GLY A 173 -14.38 -15.44 -21.20
C GLY A 173 -13.16 -16.12 -20.60
N ARG A 174 -12.70 -17.22 -21.23
CA ARG A 174 -11.65 -18.10 -20.69
C ARG A 174 -10.41 -18.27 -21.56
N ASP A 175 -10.34 -17.53 -22.67
CA ASP A 175 -9.28 -17.69 -23.67
C ASP A 175 -8.14 -16.68 -23.51
N ARG A 176 -8.33 -15.63 -22.70
CA ARG A 176 -7.34 -14.57 -22.43
C ARG A 176 -7.43 -14.03 -21.02
N LEU A 177 -6.36 -13.38 -20.55
CA LEU A 177 -6.40 -12.61 -19.31
C LEU A 177 -7.25 -11.32 -19.48
N PRO A 178 -7.88 -10.84 -18.38
CA PRO A 178 -8.44 -9.50 -18.33
C PRO A 178 -7.38 -8.42 -18.62
N THR A 179 -7.79 -7.37 -19.32
CA THR A 179 -7.01 -6.16 -19.62
C THR A 179 -7.74 -4.91 -19.13
N PHE A 180 -7.11 -3.74 -19.26
CA PHE A 180 -7.75 -2.47 -18.93
C PHE A 180 -8.90 -2.12 -19.88
N ASP A 181 -8.91 -2.65 -21.11
CA ASP A 181 -9.97 -2.41 -22.09
C ASP A 181 -11.32 -3.02 -21.66
N ASP A 182 -11.30 -3.97 -20.71
CA ASP A 182 -12.49 -4.61 -20.17
C ASP A 182 -13.19 -3.78 -19.07
N GLU A 183 -12.53 -2.74 -18.53
CA GLU A 183 -12.96 -2.05 -17.29
C GLU A 183 -14.38 -1.47 -17.38
N ASP A 184 -14.71 -0.81 -18.50
CA ASP A 184 -16.04 -0.23 -18.71
C ASP A 184 -17.16 -1.30 -18.76
N ALA A 185 -16.82 -2.54 -19.12
CA ALA A 185 -17.75 -3.67 -19.21
C ALA A 185 -17.82 -4.51 -17.93
N LEU A 186 -17.02 -4.17 -16.90
CA LEU A 186 -16.90 -4.89 -15.64
C LEU A 186 -17.31 -4.03 -14.41
N PRO A 187 -18.54 -3.47 -14.39
CA PRO A 187 -18.97 -2.55 -13.32
C PRO A 187 -18.98 -3.20 -11.93
N TYR A 188 -19.31 -4.48 -11.80
CA TYR A 188 -19.27 -5.15 -10.50
C TYR A 188 -17.84 -5.32 -10.00
N LEU A 189 -16.89 -5.65 -10.87
CA LEU A 189 -15.47 -5.70 -10.50
C LEU A 189 -14.94 -4.31 -10.09
N GLY A 190 -15.30 -3.25 -10.81
CA GLY A 190 -14.96 -1.88 -10.42
C GLY A 190 -15.51 -1.53 -9.04
N ALA A 191 -16.77 -1.89 -8.76
CA ALA A 191 -17.39 -1.76 -7.45
C ALA A 191 -16.69 -2.59 -6.36
N PHE A 192 -16.23 -3.80 -6.70
CA PHE A 192 -15.48 -4.67 -5.80
C PHE A 192 -14.14 -4.02 -5.40
N VAL A 193 -13.41 -3.43 -6.34
CA VAL A 193 -12.14 -2.73 -6.06
C VAL A 193 -12.35 -1.50 -5.18
N LYS A 194 -13.39 -0.69 -5.45
CA LYS A 194 -13.79 0.41 -4.56
C LYS A 194 -14.05 -0.09 -3.14
N GLU A 195 -14.74 -1.22 -3.02
CA GLU A 195 -15.05 -1.84 -1.73
C GLU A 195 -13.82 -2.37 -1.00
N VAL A 196 -12.82 -2.92 -1.70
CA VAL A 196 -11.51 -3.27 -1.12
C VAL A 196 -10.86 -2.06 -0.44
N THR A 197 -10.81 -0.93 -1.15
CA THR A 197 -10.17 0.29 -0.62
C THR A 197 -10.97 0.98 0.51
N ARG A 198 -12.29 0.73 0.57
CA ARG A 198 -13.19 1.24 1.62
C ARG A 198 -13.19 0.38 2.89
N TRP A 199 -13.29 -0.94 2.75
CA TRP A 199 -13.58 -1.84 3.88
C TRP A 199 -12.47 -1.86 4.93
N ARG A 200 -11.22 -1.84 4.48
CA ARG A 200 -10.01 -1.74 5.32
C ARG A 200 -8.99 -0.81 4.66
N PRO A 201 -9.10 0.53 4.83
CA PRO A 201 -8.21 1.47 4.17
C PRO A 201 -6.77 1.36 4.67
N ILE A 202 -5.81 1.39 3.74
CA ILE A 202 -4.37 1.31 4.03
C ILE A 202 -3.86 2.57 4.73
N ALA A 203 -4.38 3.74 4.36
CA ALA A 203 -4.05 5.02 5.00
C ALA A 203 -5.22 5.48 5.90
N PRO A 204 -5.30 5.02 7.16
CA PRO A 204 -6.42 5.33 8.05
C PRO A 204 -6.45 6.80 8.48
N PHE A 205 -5.32 7.50 8.40
CA PHE A 205 -5.18 8.90 8.76
C PHE A 205 -4.46 9.71 7.69
N VAL A 206 -4.95 10.90 7.41
CA VAL A 206 -4.29 11.88 6.52
C VAL A 206 -3.83 13.06 7.36
N ALA A 207 -2.51 13.17 7.55
CA ALA A 207 -1.91 14.24 8.33
C ALA A 207 -1.80 15.55 7.53
N ARG A 208 -2.14 16.66 8.19
CA ARG A 208 -2.03 18.06 7.72
C ARG A 208 -1.51 18.93 8.86
N ALA A 209 -1.05 20.13 8.53
CA ALA A 209 -0.78 21.18 9.50
C ALA A 209 -1.41 22.49 9.01
N VAL A 210 -2.07 23.22 9.88
CA VAL A 210 -2.60 24.55 9.54
C VAL A 210 -1.47 25.56 9.47
N THR A 211 -1.45 26.41 8.44
CA THR A 211 -0.36 27.37 8.22
C THR A 211 -0.63 28.75 8.84
N ARG A 212 -1.82 28.93 9.39
CA ARG A 212 -2.30 30.12 10.12
C ARG A 212 -3.41 29.70 11.07
N ASP A 213 -3.75 30.57 12.00
CA ASP A 213 -4.92 30.40 12.85
C ASP A 213 -6.18 30.24 11.99
N ASP A 214 -7.04 29.32 12.38
CA ASP A 214 -8.29 29.03 11.68
C ASP A 214 -9.41 28.71 12.69
N THR A 215 -10.66 28.70 12.23
CA THR A 215 -11.79 28.25 13.03
C THR A 215 -12.66 27.33 12.18
N TYR A 216 -12.77 26.08 12.61
CA TYR A 216 -13.64 25.09 11.99
C TYR A 216 -14.83 24.83 12.92
N GLU A 217 -16.03 25.11 12.42
CA GLU A 217 -17.25 25.17 13.23
C GLU A 217 -17.07 26.07 14.46
N LYS A 218 -17.07 25.48 15.67
CA LYS A 218 -16.89 26.18 16.95
C LYS A 218 -15.48 26.04 17.53
N TYR A 219 -14.56 25.41 16.80
CA TYR A 219 -13.22 25.09 17.30
C TYR A 219 -12.17 26.01 16.68
N PHE A 220 -11.52 26.80 17.52
CA PHE A 220 -10.33 27.55 17.13
C PHE A 220 -9.13 26.59 16.98
N ILE A 221 -8.45 26.66 15.85
CA ILE A 221 -7.30 25.83 15.50
C ILE A 221 -6.10 26.76 15.32
N PRO A 222 -5.17 26.82 16.29
CA PRO A 222 -3.99 27.67 16.20
C PRO A 222 -3.09 27.27 15.03
N LYS A 223 -2.37 28.24 14.48
CA LYS A 223 -1.28 28.03 13.51
C LYS A 223 -0.32 26.92 13.97
N ASP A 224 0.19 26.16 13.01
CA ASP A 224 1.11 25.04 13.16
C ASP A 224 0.51 23.83 13.92
N THR A 225 -0.80 23.82 14.17
CA THR A 225 -1.50 22.65 14.71
C THR A 225 -1.58 21.54 13.66
N SER A 226 -1.15 20.33 14.06
CA SER A 226 -1.35 19.11 13.27
C SER A 226 -2.81 18.68 13.31
N VAL A 227 -3.38 18.42 12.14
CA VAL A 227 -4.76 17.96 11.95
C VAL A 227 -4.74 16.63 11.21
N TYR A 228 -5.48 15.65 11.72
CA TYR A 228 -5.57 14.32 11.12
C TYR A 228 -6.99 14.08 10.61
N GLY A 229 -7.13 13.94 9.29
CA GLY A 229 -8.36 13.41 8.70
C GLY A 229 -8.46 11.92 8.99
N ASN A 230 -9.46 11.51 9.76
CA ASN A 230 -9.66 10.11 10.13
C ASN A 230 -10.47 9.37 9.05
N THR A 231 -9.81 9.05 7.94
CA THR A 231 -10.39 8.31 6.82
C THR A 231 -11.00 6.99 7.26
N TYR A 232 -10.37 6.29 8.22
CA TYR A 232 -10.92 5.04 8.76
C TYR A 232 -12.29 5.24 9.38
N ALA A 233 -12.45 6.21 10.30
CA ALA A 233 -13.74 6.49 10.93
C ALA A 233 -14.78 6.93 9.89
N MET A 234 -14.40 7.76 8.92
CA MET A 234 -15.30 8.18 7.83
C MET A 234 -15.83 6.99 7.02
N MET A 235 -15.00 5.97 6.77
CA MET A 235 -15.41 4.75 6.06
C MET A 235 -16.23 3.77 6.90
N LYS A 236 -16.30 4.02 8.21
CA LYS A 236 -17.10 3.26 9.19
C LYS A 236 -18.35 4.01 9.64
N ASP A 237 -18.56 5.21 9.15
CA ASP A 237 -19.76 5.98 9.42
C ASP A 237 -20.99 5.23 8.89
N GLN A 238 -21.97 4.97 9.75
CA GLN A 238 -23.15 4.16 9.40
C GLN A 238 -24.14 4.92 8.53
N GLU A 239 -24.11 6.27 8.56
CA GLU A 239 -24.97 7.08 7.71
C GLU A 239 -24.46 7.06 6.27
N MET A 240 -23.15 7.18 6.08
CA MET A 240 -22.50 7.10 4.77
C MET A 240 -22.39 5.65 4.27
N PHE A 241 -22.02 4.70 5.13
CA PHE A 241 -21.83 3.29 4.78
C PHE A 241 -22.63 2.39 5.72
N PRO A 242 -23.93 2.18 5.47
CA PRO A 242 -24.72 1.22 6.23
C PRO A 242 -24.08 -0.16 6.21
N GLU A 243 -23.99 -0.78 7.38
CA GLU A 243 -23.31 -2.07 7.58
C GLU A 243 -21.83 -2.02 7.11
N PRO A 244 -20.99 -1.12 7.67
CA PRO A 244 -19.67 -0.80 7.16
C PRO A 244 -18.66 -1.96 7.30
N GLU A 245 -18.96 -2.93 8.17
CA GLU A 245 -18.17 -4.15 8.34
C GLU A 245 -18.49 -5.24 7.33
N VAL A 246 -19.67 -5.21 6.71
CA VAL A 246 -20.04 -6.15 5.65
C VAL A 246 -19.34 -5.71 4.37
N PHE A 247 -18.60 -6.62 3.73
CA PHE A 247 -18.04 -6.37 2.41
C PHE A 247 -19.13 -6.50 1.35
N ARG A 248 -19.61 -5.36 0.83
CA ARG A 248 -20.76 -5.28 -0.09
C ARG A 248 -20.39 -4.37 -1.26
N PRO A 249 -19.88 -4.88 -2.39
CA PRO A 249 -19.59 -4.06 -3.58
C PRO A 249 -20.80 -3.28 -4.09
N GLU A 250 -22.01 -3.79 -3.91
CA GLU A 250 -23.25 -3.26 -4.48
C GLU A 250 -23.57 -1.80 -4.07
N ARG A 251 -22.97 -1.25 -3.01
CA ARG A 251 -23.12 0.18 -2.67
C ARG A 251 -22.51 1.13 -3.70
N PHE A 252 -21.63 0.62 -4.55
CA PHE A 252 -21.02 1.40 -5.63
C PHE A 252 -21.70 1.17 -6.98
N LEU A 253 -22.73 0.32 -7.04
CA LEU A 253 -23.54 0.08 -8.23
C LEU A 253 -24.76 1.00 -8.21
N ASP A 254 -25.12 1.52 -9.38
CA ASP A 254 -26.35 2.30 -9.61
C ASP A 254 -26.64 3.38 -8.55
N THR A 255 -25.58 3.98 -8.02
CA THR A 255 -25.67 4.99 -6.96
C THR A 255 -25.94 6.37 -7.53
N THR A 256 -26.89 7.09 -6.95
CA THR A 256 -27.12 8.51 -7.25
C THR A 256 -26.20 9.44 -6.47
N GLU A 257 -25.39 8.91 -5.56
CA GLU A 257 -24.46 9.67 -4.73
C GLU A 257 -23.15 9.90 -5.51
N PRO A 258 -22.84 11.16 -5.93
CA PRO A 258 -21.65 11.44 -6.72
C PRO A 258 -20.34 11.00 -6.03
N ARG A 259 -20.31 11.01 -4.69
CA ARG A 259 -19.14 10.56 -3.89
C ARG A 259 -18.82 9.08 -4.07
N PHE A 260 -19.76 8.25 -4.51
CA PHE A 260 -19.56 6.82 -4.76
C PHE A 260 -19.25 6.52 -6.22
N ALA A 261 -19.69 7.40 -7.13
CA ALA A 261 -19.28 7.37 -8.53
C ALA A 261 -17.77 7.66 -8.64
N ASP A 262 -17.30 8.76 -8.05
CA ASP A 262 -15.87 9.13 -7.98
C ASP A 262 -15.32 8.90 -6.56
N PHE A 263 -15.04 7.64 -6.24
CA PHE A 263 -14.69 7.23 -4.88
C PHE A 263 -13.20 7.46 -4.57
N THR A 264 -12.85 8.70 -4.22
CA THR A 264 -11.46 9.11 -3.93
C THR A 264 -11.10 9.12 -2.44
N LEU A 265 -12.08 8.91 -1.55
CA LEU A 265 -11.90 9.03 -0.10
C LEU A 265 -10.69 8.26 0.48
N PRO A 266 -10.36 7.03 0.02
CA PRO A 266 -9.16 6.31 0.48
C PRO A 266 -7.83 7.03 0.21
N PHE A 267 -7.82 7.97 -0.73
CA PHE A 267 -6.64 8.68 -1.20
C PHE A 267 -6.52 10.10 -0.60
N GLY A 268 -7.40 10.45 0.33
CA GLY A 268 -7.47 11.76 0.96
C GLY A 268 -8.25 12.76 0.11
N PHE A 269 -8.01 14.05 0.36
CA PHE A 269 -8.86 15.13 -0.16
C PHE A 269 -8.11 16.44 -0.38
N GLY A 270 -8.68 17.28 -1.23
CA GLY A 270 -8.24 18.64 -1.54
C GLY A 270 -6.94 18.69 -2.35
N ARG A 271 -6.23 19.83 -2.28
CA ARG A 271 -5.02 20.13 -3.07
C ARG A 271 -3.83 19.17 -2.85
N ARG A 272 -3.90 18.31 -1.84
CA ARG A 272 -2.85 17.36 -1.46
C ARG A 272 -3.39 15.92 -1.44
N VAL A 273 -4.42 15.65 -2.26
CA VAL A 273 -4.88 14.29 -2.57
C VAL A 273 -3.74 13.47 -3.15
N CYS A 274 -3.77 12.14 -2.97
CA CYS A 274 -2.71 11.25 -3.43
C CYS A 274 -2.40 11.45 -4.92
N PRO A 275 -1.18 11.85 -5.30
CA PRO A 275 -0.82 12.03 -6.71
C PRO A 275 -0.74 10.69 -7.46
N GLY A 276 -0.52 9.58 -6.75
CA GLY A 276 -0.44 8.24 -7.32
C GLY A 276 -1.76 7.48 -7.40
N MET A 277 -2.90 8.13 -7.12
CA MET A 277 -4.22 7.48 -7.02
C MET A 277 -4.56 6.65 -8.26
N HIS A 278 -4.38 7.20 -9.46
CA HIS A 278 -4.73 6.52 -10.70
C HIS A 278 -3.87 5.27 -10.94
N VAL A 279 -2.56 5.39 -10.76
CA VAL A 279 -1.62 4.25 -10.88
C VAL A 279 -1.94 3.16 -9.85
N ALA A 280 -2.23 3.56 -8.61
CA ALA A 280 -2.59 2.62 -7.54
C ALA A 280 -3.90 1.89 -7.84
N LEU A 281 -4.96 2.62 -8.22
CA LEU A 281 -6.26 2.02 -8.55
C LEU A 281 -6.14 1.07 -9.75
N GLN A 282 -5.44 1.44 -10.81
CA GLN A 282 -5.23 0.58 -11.97
C GLN A 282 -4.42 -0.68 -11.60
N SER A 283 -3.39 -0.52 -10.77
CA SER A 283 -2.58 -1.66 -10.30
C SER A 283 -3.41 -2.63 -9.44
N ILE A 284 -4.20 -2.10 -8.51
CA ILE A 284 -5.11 -2.92 -7.68
C ILE A 284 -6.15 -3.60 -8.57
N TYR A 285 -6.77 -2.84 -9.48
CA TYR A 285 -7.80 -3.34 -10.38
C TYR A 285 -7.31 -4.53 -11.19
N ILE A 286 -6.19 -4.39 -11.91
CA ILE A 286 -5.72 -5.45 -12.80
C ILE A 286 -5.26 -6.69 -12.01
N LEU A 287 -4.67 -6.50 -10.82
CA LEU A 287 -4.27 -7.60 -9.94
C LEU A 287 -5.49 -8.35 -9.39
N VAL A 288 -6.53 -7.65 -8.95
CA VAL A 288 -7.80 -8.25 -8.52
C VAL A 288 -8.47 -8.97 -9.69
N ALA A 289 -8.59 -8.32 -10.84
CA ALA A 289 -9.20 -8.86 -12.06
C ALA A 289 -8.55 -10.19 -12.46
N ARG A 290 -7.22 -10.18 -12.65
CA ARG A 290 -6.47 -11.35 -13.09
C ARG A 290 -6.44 -12.45 -12.04
N THR A 291 -6.37 -12.10 -10.75
CA THR A 291 -6.40 -13.10 -9.67
C THR A 291 -7.77 -13.79 -9.60
N LEU A 292 -8.88 -13.04 -9.64
CA LEU A 292 -10.23 -13.63 -9.61
C LEU A 292 -10.56 -14.38 -10.90
N TRP A 293 -10.09 -13.91 -12.05
CA TRP A 293 -10.24 -14.63 -13.31
C TRP A 293 -9.54 -16.00 -13.25
N ALA A 294 -8.31 -16.04 -12.72
CA ALA A 294 -7.48 -17.23 -12.71
C ALA A 294 -7.78 -18.21 -11.56
N PHE A 295 -8.04 -17.71 -10.35
CA PHE A 295 -7.97 -18.50 -9.13
C PHE A 295 -9.22 -18.36 -8.24
N ASP A 296 -9.53 -19.44 -7.54
CA ASP A 296 -10.30 -19.39 -6.31
C ASP A 296 -9.35 -19.15 -5.14
N VAL A 297 -9.65 -18.12 -4.33
CA VAL A 297 -8.92 -17.81 -3.11
C VAL A 297 -9.56 -18.60 -1.97
N GLU A 298 -8.83 -19.57 -1.44
CA GLU A 298 -9.36 -20.53 -0.46
C GLU A 298 -8.60 -20.47 0.88
N PRO A 299 -9.31 -20.64 2.01
CA PRO A 299 -8.66 -20.73 3.30
C PRO A 299 -7.89 -22.04 3.40
N VAL A 300 -6.77 -22.01 4.14
CA VAL A 300 -6.11 -23.25 4.54
C VAL A 300 -7.01 -24.06 5.47
N ARG A 301 -6.82 -25.38 5.47
CA ARG A 301 -7.57 -26.29 6.35
C ARG A 301 -6.69 -26.78 7.49
N ASP A 302 -7.27 -26.89 8.68
CA ASP A 302 -6.63 -27.53 9.83
C ASP A 302 -6.58 -29.05 9.68
N GLU A 303 -5.98 -29.74 10.66
CA GLU A 303 -5.87 -31.21 10.69
C GLU A 303 -7.24 -31.91 10.69
N GLN A 304 -8.30 -31.20 11.09
CA GLN A 304 -9.67 -31.69 11.10
C GLN A 304 -10.46 -31.29 9.84
N GLY A 305 -9.79 -30.68 8.84
CA GLY A 305 -10.38 -30.27 7.57
C GLY A 305 -11.19 -28.97 7.62
N ARG A 306 -11.22 -28.25 8.75
CA ARG A 306 -11.96 -27.00 8.94
C ARG A 306 -11.18 -25.84 8.35
N ALA A 307 -11.90 -24.88 7.75
CA ALA A 307 -11.30 -23.66 7.23
C ALA A 307 -10.73 -22.81 8.37
N VAL A 308 -9.47 -22.40 8.24
CA VAL A 308 -8.82 -21.44 9.13
C VAL A 308 -8.94 -20.06 8.49
N LEU A 309 -9.85 -19.24 9.02
CA LEU A 309 -10.05 -17.88 8.55
C LEU A 309 -9.15 -16.89 9.31
N PRO A 310 -8.54 -15.91 8.62
CA PRO A 310 -7.81 -14.84 9.27
C PRO A 310 -8.74 -13.91 10.07
N ASP A 311 -8.19 -13.25 11.09
CA ASP A 311 -8.90 -12.19 11.81
C ASP A 311 -9.06 -10.94 10.91
N PRO A 312 -10.29 -10.45 10.66
CA PRO A 312 -10.54 -9.26 9.85
C PRO A 312 -9.94 -7.97 10.38
N ASP A 313 -9.51 -7.93 11.65
CA ASP A 313 -8.99 -6.73 12.32
C ASP A 313 -7.51 -6.84 12.72
N ALA A 314 -6.86 -7.98 12.46
CA ALA A 314 -5.44 -8.16 12.68
C ALA A 314 -4.62 -7.37 11.64
N PHE A 315 -4.19 -6.16 12.00
CA PHE A 315 -3.38 -5.26 11.18
C PHE A 315 -2.15 -4.77 11.93
N ARG A 316 -1.03 -4.63 11.21
CA ARG A 316 0.19 -3.96 11.71
C ARG A 316 0.34 -2.58 11.07
N PHE A 317 0.88 -1.65 11.84
CA PHE A 317 1.25 -0.33 11.34
C PHE A 317 2.60 -0.36 10.66
N MET A 318 2.70 0.39 9.56
CA MET A 318 3.90 0.61 8.79
C MET A 318 3.97 2.11 8.50
N GLY A 319 4.55 2.85 9.44
CA GLY A 319 4.48 4.31 9.46
C GLY A 319 3.04 4.80 9.69
N LEU A 320 2.54 5.67 8.80
CA LEU A 320 1.17 6.18 8.83
C LEU A 320 0.16 5.25 8.14
N SER A 321 0.65 4.17 7.50
CA SER A 321 -0.17 3.17 6.83
C SER A 321 -0.35 1.93 7.72
N ARG A 322 -1.33 1.09 7.39
CA ARG A 322 -1.54 -0.22 8.01
C ARG A 322 -1.74 -1.29 6.95
N VAL A 323 -1.29 -2.50 7.23
CA VAL A 323 -1.48 -3.69 6.37
C VAL A 323 -1.92 -4.88 7.21
N PRO A 324 -2.63 -5.86 6.65
CA PRO A 324 -3.00 -7.08 7.37
C PRO A 324 -1.79 -7.78 7.98
N GLU A 325 -1.98 -8.42 9.13
CA GLU A 325 -1.00 -9.37 9.65
C GLU A 325 -0.85 -10.57 8.71
N PRO A 326 0.31 -11.25 8.64
CA PRO A 326 0.51 -12.31 7.67
C PRO A 326 -0.50 -13.45 7.91
N PHE A 327 -1.24 -13.80 6.86
CA PHE A 327 -2.18 -14.92 6.88
C PHE A 327 -1.85 -15.92 5.78
N ARG A 328 -2.39 -17.14 5.93
CA ARG A 328 -2.22 -18.24 4.99
C ARG A 328 -3.46 -18.44 4.14
N PHE A 329 -3.25 -18.76 2.87
CA PHE A 329 -4.31 -19.06 1.91
C PHE A 329 -3.79 -19.98 0.82
N THR A 330 -4.69 -20.52 0.02
CA THR A 330 -4.38 -21.29 -1.18
C THR A 330 -5.01 -20.61 -2.39
N LEU A 331 -4.28 -20.58 -3.51
CA LEU A 331 -4.83 -20.19 -4.81
C LEU A 331 -5.06 -21.46 -5.62
N ARG A 332 -6.32 -21.79 -5.88
CA ARG A 332 -6.70 -22.95 -6.68
C ARG A 332 -7.05 -22.49 -8.09
N PRO A 333 -6.37 -22.96 -9.16
CA PRO A 333 -6.75 -22.62 -10.53
C PRO A 333 -8.21 -22.95 -10.80
N ARG A 334 -8.97 -22.02 -11.39
CA ARG A 334 -10.40 -22.19 -11.69
C ARG A 334 -10.65 -23.17 -12.83
N THR A 335 -9.71 -23.26 -13.78
CA THR A 335 -9.72 -24.26 -14.86
C THR A 335 -8.30 -24.80 -15.11
N PRO A 336 -8.16 -25.98 -15.73
CA PRO A 336 -6.85 -26.52 -16.10
C PRO A 336 -6.04 -25.61 -17.04
N ASP A 337 -6.72 -24.89 -17.93
CA ASP A 337 -6.08 -24.04 -18.96
C ASP A 337 -5.53 -22.71 -18.43
N VAL A 338 -5.98 -22.26 -17.25
CA VAL A 338 -5.50 -21.01 -16.63
C VAL A 338 -3.98 -20.98 -16.55
N VAL A 339 -3.36 -22.10 -16.18
CA VAL A 339 -1.91 -22.22 -16.00
C VAL A 339 -1.20 -21.93 -17.31
N ARG A 340 -1.64 -22.57 -18.40
CA ARG A 340 -1.08 -22.40 -19.74
C ARG A 340 -1.18 -20.96 -20.22
N ILE A 341 -2.31 -20.30 -19.97
CA ILE A 341 -2.53 -18.90 -20.39
C ILE A 341 -1.60 -17.97 -19.60
N ILE A 342 -1.49 -18.14 -18.29
CA ILE A 342 -0.60 -17.30 -17.47
C ILE A 342 0.86 -17.52 -17.83
N GLU A 343 1.28 -18.75 -18.11
CA GLU A 343 2.65 -19.04 -18.55
C GLU A 343 2.97 -18.37 -19.89
N ALA A 344 2.05 -18.42 -20.86
CA ALA A 344 2.22 -17.74 -22.15
C ALA A 344 2.33 -16.21 -21.97
N GLU A 345 1.44 -15.62 -21.18
CA GLU A 345 1.44 -14.18 -20.87
C GLU A 345 2.70 -13.75 -20.10
N THR A 346 3.21 -14.61 -19.22
CA THR A 346 4.46 -14.36 -18.49
C THR A 346 5.65 -14.35 -19.44
N ALA A 347 5.74 -15.34 -20.34
CA ALA A 347 6.82 -15.41 -21.34
C ALA A 347 6.80 -14.18 -22.27
N GLU A 348 5.62 -13.75 -22.71
CA GLU A 348 5.48 -12.53 -23.52
C GLU A 348 5.86 -11.27 -22.74
N ALA A 349 5.46 -11.17 -21.47
CA ALA A 349 5.84 -10.06 -20.60
C ALA A 349 7.36 -10.02 -20.36
N GLU A 350 8.00 -11.16 -20.12
CA GLU A 350 9.46 -11.25 -19.96
C GLU A 350 10.18 -10.81 -21.24
N GLU A 351 9.72 -11.21 -22.41
CA GLU A 351 10.29 -10.76 -23.68
C GLU A 351 10.16 -9.24 -23.85
N ARG A 352 9.00 -8.67 -23.52
CA ARG A 352 8.78 -7.21 -23.52
C ARG A 352 9.59 -6.48 -22.46
N LEU A 353 9.98 -7.12 -21.36
CA LEU A 353 10.79 -6.46 -20.34
C LEU A 353 12.28 -6.42 -20.70
N LYS A 354 12.76 -7.31 -21.58
CA LYS A 354 14.16 -7.32 -22.05
C LYS A 354 14.60 -6.02 -22.72
N GLU A 355 13.68 -5.26 -23.29
CA GLU A 355 14.02 -3.94 -23.83
C GLU A 355 14.36 -2.91 -22.74
N PHE A 356 14.08 -3.19 -21.46
CA PHE A 356 14.43 -2.34 -20.31
C PHE A 356 15.61 -2.90 -19.49
N ASP A 357 16.13 -4.08 -19.84
CA ASP A 357 17.35 -4.68 -19.29
C ASP A 357 18.59 -4.17 -20.04
#